data_AF-A0A8T7I3P1-F1
#
_entry.id   AF-A0A8T7I3P1-F1
#
_cell.length_a   1.000
_cell.length_b   1.000
_cell.length_c   1.000
_cell.angle_alpha   90.00
_cell.angle_beta   90.00
_cell.angle_gamma   90.00
#
_symmetry.space_group_name_H-M   'P 1'
#
loop_
_entity.id
_entity.type
_entity.pdbx_description
1 polymer ?
#
loop_
_entity_poly.entity_id
_entity_poly.type
_entity_poly.pdbx_seq_one_letter_code
_entity_poly.pdbx_strand_id
1 'polypeptide(L)' 'MSSEREKLLRQRQTLQERVEAIKQDFKSGLPADSEERAQQLENADVLNALMQHALKEIEKIDSKLSS' A
#
# COMPACT_ATOMS: atom_id res chain seq x y z
N MET A 1 27.15 6.48 -5.35
CA MET A 1 26.71 5.20 -4.77
C MET A 1 25.85 5.51 -3.55
N SER A 2 24.54 5.28 -3.61
CA SER A 2 23.67 5.46 -2.44
C SER A 2 23.95 4.37 -1.41
N SER A 3 23.98 4.76 -0.13
CA SER A 3 24.16 3.79 0.96
C SER A 3 23.01 2.80 1.01
N GLU A 4 23.25 1.60 1.52
CA GLU A 4 22.19 0.58 1.64
C GLU A 4 21.01 1.10 2.48
N ARG A 5 21.31 1.92 3.49
CA ARG A 5 20.34 2.67 4.29
C ARG A 5 19.50 3.63 3.44
N GLU A 6 20.10 4.39 2.53
CA GLU A 6 19.35 5.28 1.62
C GLU A 6 18.44 4.51 0.66
N LYS A 7 18.85 3.34 0.17
CA LYS A 7 18.00 2.49 -0.67
C LYS A 7 16.78 1.98 0.10
N LEU A 8 16.99 1.50 1.32
CA LEU A 8 15.92 1.05 2.21
C LEU A 8 14.94 2.18 2.54
N LEU A 9 15.43 3.38 2.83
CA LEU A 9 14.59 4.56 3.07
C LEU A 9 13.75 4.94 1.85
N ARG A 10 14.35 4.93 0.65
CA ARG A 10 13.61 5.19 -0.60
C ARG A 10 12.55 4.13 -0.85
N GLN A 11 12.88 2.85 -0.66
CA GLN A 11 11.94 1.75 -0.86
C GLN A 11 10.76 1.83 0.13
N ARG A 12 11.03 2.14 1.40
CA ARG A 12 9.99 2.39 2.41
C ARG A 12 9.09 3.54 2.01
N GLN A 13 9.65 4.66 1.57
CA GLN A 13 8.88 5.82 1.15
C GLN A 13 7.98 5.51 -0.05
N THR A 14 8.51 4.83 -1.07
CA THR A 14 7.72 4.41 -2.24
C THR A 14 6.57 3.47 -1.85
N LEU A 15 6.80 2.55 -0.90
CA LEU A 15 5.74 1.66 -0.41
C LEU A 15 4.67 2.45 0.38
N GLN A 16 5.07 3.43 1.17
CA GLN A 16 4.14 4.29 1.91
C GLN A 16 3.28 5.14 0.97
N GLU A 17 3.89 5.74 -0.06
CA GLU A 17 3.16 6.52 -1.08
C GLU A 17 2.14 5.66 -1.82
N ARG A 18 2.50 4.41 -2.17
CA ARG A 18 1.57 3.45 -2.80
C ARG A 18 0.40 3.08 -1.90
N VAL A 19 0.66 2.82 -0.61
CA VAL A 19 -0.41 2.51 0.36
C VAL A 19 -1.38 3.69 0.51
N GLU A 20 -0.86 4.91 0.56
CA GLU A 20 -1.70 6.09 0.71
C GLU A 20 -2.53 6.37 -0.55
N ALA A 21 -1.95 6.20 -1.74
CA ALA A 21 -2.70 6.31 -3.00
C ALA A 21 -3.88 5.31 -3.06
N ILE A 22 -3.64 4.05 -2.69
CA ILE A 22 -4.68 3.02 -2.64
C ILE A 22 -5.81 3.43 -1.68
N LYS A 23 -5.49 3.97 -0.50
CA LYS A 23 -6.49 4.42 0.48
C LYS A 23 -7.32 5.60 -0.03
N GLN A 24 -6.71 6.53 -0.76
CA GLN A 24 -7.39 7.68 -1.33
C GLN A 24 -8.34 7.27 -2.47
N ASP A 25 -7.93 6.30 -3.29
CA ASP A 25 -8.77 5.73 -4.36
C ASP A 25 -10.02 5.06 -3.78
N PHE A 26 -9.92 4.35 -2.65
CA PHE A 26 -11.10 3.81 -1.95
C PHE A 26 -12.00 4.88 -1.36
N LYS A 27 -11.41 5.88 -0.70
CA LYS A 27 -12.19 6.94 -0.06
C LYS A 27 -12.96 7.80 -1.06
N SER A 28 -12.48 7.89 -2.29
CA SER A 28 -13.13 8.64 -3.36
C SER A 28 -14.21 7.85 -4.11
N GLY A 29 -14.44 6.58 -3.76
CA GLY A 29 -15.49 5.73 -4.34
C GLY A 29 -16.90 6.17 -3.94
N LEU A 30 -17.55 6.87 -4.87
CA LEU A 30 -18.92 7.42 -4.85
C LEU A 30 -20.02 6.34 -4.98
N PRO A 31 -21.31 6.66 -4.72
CA PRO A 31 -22.38 5.69 -4.53
C PRO A 31 -22.68 4.91 -5.80
N ALA A 32 -22.78 3.60 -5.67
CA ALA A 32 -22.83 2.65 -6.77
C ALA A 32 -24.05 1.72 -6.67
N ASP A 33 -24.71 1.50 -7.82
CA ASP A 33 -25.76 0.50 -8.00
C ASP A 33 -25.21 -0.93 -7.85
N SER A 34 -26.10 -1.93 -7.74
CA SER A 34 -25.74 -3.27 -7.23
C SER A 34 -24.64 -4.04 -8.00
N GLU A 35 -24.46 -3.81 -9.31
CA GLU A 35 -23.40 -4.43 -10.11
C GLU A 35 -22.02 -3.83 -9.82
N GLU A 36 -21.94 -2.50 -9.71
CA GLU A 36 -20.70 -1.80 -9.37
C GLU A 36 -20.22 -2.16 -7.94
N ARG A 37 -21.15 -2.48 -7.04
CA ARG A 37 -20.84 -2.92 -5.67
C ARG A 37 -20.06 -4.23 -5.62
N ALA A 38 -20.37 -5.20 -6.48
CA ALA A 38 -19.64 -6.48 -6.52
C ALA A 38 -18.18 -6.28 -6.96
N GLN A 39 -17.97 -5.47 -8.01
CA GLN A 39 -16.64 -5.12 -8.50
C GLN A 39 -15.84 -4.31 -7.46
N GLN A 40 -16.50 -3.40 -6.74
CA GLN A 40 -15.85 -2.65 -5.66
C GLN A 40 -15.44 -3.53 -4.47
N LEU A 41 -16.23 -4.55 -4.13
CA LEU A 41 -15.88 -5.51 -3.07
C LEU A 41 -14.67 -6.37 -3.47
N GLU A 42 -14.64 -6.90 -4.69
CA GLU A 42 -13.48 -7.64 -5.20
C GLU A 42 -12.22 -6.75 -5.23
N ASN A 43 -12.36 -5.51 -5.70
CA ASN A 43 -11.26 -4.54 -5.67
C ASN A 43 -10.81 -4.24 -4.23
N ALA A 44 -11.74 -4.14 -3.26
CA ALA A 44 -11.44 -3.96 -1.84
C ALA A 44 -10.58 -5.08 -1.26
N ASP A 45 -10.90 -6.33 -1.59
CA ASP A 45 -10.13 -7.48 -1.10
C ASP A 45 -8.73 -7.52 -1.71
N VAL A 46 -8.61 -7.30 -3.02
CA VAL A 46 -7.31 -7.26 -3.72
C VAL A 46 -6.43 -6.13 -3.18
N LEU A 47 -7.00 -4.94 -3.03
CA LEU A 47 -6.25 -3.78 -2.58
C LEU A 47 -5.91 -3.84 -1.08
N ASN A 48 -6.77 -4.44 -0.25
CA ASN A 48 -6.43 -4.76 1.13
C ASN A 48 -5.27 -5.77 1.20
N ALA A 49 -5.27 -6.82 0.37
CA ALA A 49 -4.15 -7.76 0.31
C ALA A 49 -2.84 -7.10 -0.11
N LEU A 50 -2.87 -6.20 -1.11
CA LEU A 50 -1.72 -5.40 -1.53
C LEU A 50 -1.23 -4.47 -0.40
N MET A 51 -2.15 -3.83 0.33
CA MET A 51 -1.81 -3.00 1.47
C MET A 51 -1.15 -3.80 2.59
N GLN A 52 -1.72 -4.97 2.96
CA GLN A 52 -1.13 -5.84 3.99
C GLN A 52 0.28 -6.31 3.60
N HIS A 53 0.48 -6.65 2.33
CA HIS A 53 1.80 -7.03 1.84
C HIS A 53 2.79 -5.85 1.90
N ALA A 54 2.38 -4.66 1.47
CA ALA A 54 3.21 -3.45 1.53
C ALA A 54 3.59 -3.08 2.98
N LEU A 55 2.66 -3.22 3.93
CA LEU A 55 2.92 -2.98 5.35
C LEU A 55 3.94 -3.96 5.92
N LYS A 56 3.84 -5.26 5.59
CA LYS A 56 4.84 -6.27 5.99
C LYS A 56 6.22 -5.98 5.42
N GLU A 57 6.30 -5.51 4.18
CA GLU A 57 7.58 -5.12 3.58
C GLU A 57 8.17 -3.87 4.24
N ILE A 58 7.34 -2.89 4.60
CA ILE A 58 7.76 -1.74 5.41
C ILE A 58 8.32 -2.19 6.76
N GLU A 59 7.64 -3.08 7.47
CA GLU A 59 8.09 -3.61 8.76
C GLU A 59 9.45 -4.32 8.67
N LYS A 60 9.67 -5.11 7.61
CA LYS A 60 10.98 -5.72 7.32
C LYS A 60 12.06 -4.68 7.04
N ILE A 61 11.73 -3.63 6.30
CA ILE A 61 12.66 -2.54 6.01
C ILE A 61 13.00 -1.77 7.30
N ASP A 62 12.01 -1.45 8.12
CA ASP A 62 12.19 -0.76 9.39
C ASP A 62 13.07 -1.59 10.34
N SER A 63 12.85 -2.92 10.40
CA SER A 63 13.70 -3.84 11.18
C SER A 63 15.17 -3.82 10.73
N LYS A 64 15.41 -3.75 9.40
CA LYS A 64 16.76 -3.64 8.82
C LYS A 64 17.40 -2.26 9.03
N LEU A 65 16.60 -1.22 9.19
CA LEU A 65 17.05 0.14 9.45
C LEU A 65 17.35 0.38 10.94
N SER A 66 16.71 -0.37 11.84
CA SER A 66 16.93 -0.34 13.29
C SER A 66 18.04 -1.28 13.78
N SER A 67 18.43 -2.26 12.96
CA SER A 67 19.55 -3.17 13.19
C SER A 67 20.88 -2.55 12.76
#